data_AF-A0A419A4B5-F1
#
_entry.id   AF-A0A419A4B5-F1
#
_cell.length_a   1.000
_cell.length_b   1.000
_cell.length_c   1.000
_cell.angle_alpha   90.00
_cell.angle_beta   90.00
_cell.angle_gamma   90.00
#
_symmetry.space_group_name_H-M   'P 1'
#
loop_
_entity.id
_entity.type
_entity.pdbx_description
1 polymer ?
#
loop_
_entity_poly.entity_id
_entity_poly.type
_entity_poly.pdbx_seq_one_letter_code
_entity_poly.pdbx_strand_id
1 'polypeptide(L)'
;MLERLGRGRGAPDRPGGAIVPAELVAAITRSRIRVSPRPDGEGNLIVSVSSPILGAFRWRGIEDAAERIAATYPDLGRAATDRAARLLEAEVGDRLIIAILREPPRSWVWDF
;
A
#
# COMPACT_ATOMS: atom_id res chain seq x y z
N MET A 1 14.30 26.36 34.28
CA MET A 1 12.97 26.78 33.79
C MET A 1 12.95 26.60 32.28
N LEU A 2 12.59 25.41 31.82
CA LEU A 2 12.40 25.07 30.40
C LEU A 2 11.24 24.07 30.33
N GLU A 3 10.25 24.43 29.53
CA GLU A 3 9.05 23.67 29.22
C GLU A 3 9.38 22.34 28.53
N ARG A 4 8.63 21.28 28.86
CA ARG A 4 8.22 20.27 27.87
C ARG A 4 6.84 19.72 28.23
N LEU A 5 5.86 20.26 27.50
CA LEU A 5 4.70 19.57 26.93
C LEU A 5 4.94 18.04 26.87
N GLY A 6 4.06 17.16 27.34
CA GLY A 6 2.62 17.19 27.18
C GLY A 6 2.22 16.07 26.21
N ARG A 7 1.45 15.12 26.75
CA ARG A 7 0.53 14.19 26.07
C ARG A 7 1.07 13.00 25.28
N GLY A 8 0.41 11.87 25.56
CA GLY A 8 0.30 10.75 24.64
C GLY A 8 1.02 9.48 25.09
N ARG A 9 0.95 9.10 26.37
CA ARG A 9 1.20 7.69 26.73
C ARG A 9 0.08 6.88 26.08
N GLY A 10 0.34 6.39 24.86
CA GLY A 10 -0.58 5.56 24.09
C GLY A 10 -1.14 4.48 25.00
N ALA A 11 -2.46 4.31 24.95
CA ALA A 11 -3.14 3.28 25.70
C ALA A 11 -2.45 1.93 25.43
N PRO A 12 -2.31 1.05 26.43
CA PRO A 12 -1.73 -0.27 26.22
C PRO A 12 -2.51 -0.99 25.12
N ASP A 13 -1.79 -1.48 24.11
CA ASP A 13 -2.34 -2.37 23.08
C ASP A 13 -3.14 -3.46 23.79
N ARG A 14 -4.45 -3.53 23.52
CA ARG A 14 -5.26 -4.66 23.97
C ARG A 14 -4.58 -5.94 23.46
N PRO A 15 -4.59 -7.05 24.22
CA PRO A 15 -4.14 -8.33 23.69
C PRO A 15 -5.03 -8.66 22.48
N GLY A 16 -4.47 -8.50 21.27
CA GLY A 16 -5.21 -8.39 20.00
C GLY A 16 -4.70 -7.29 19.05
N GLY A 17 -3.84 -6.38 19.52
CA GLY A 17 -3.50 -5.09 18.88
C GLY A 17 -2.86 -5.08 17.49
N ALA A 18 -2.41 -6.20 16.92
CA ALA A 18 -1.80 -6.22 15.58
C ALA A 18 -2.29 -7.37 14.69
N ILE A 19 -3.41 -8.00 15.06
CA ILE A 19 -4.00 -9.08 14.26
C ILE A 19 -4.81 -8.43 13.14
N VAL A 20 -4.30 -8.53 11.91
CA VAL A 20 -5.05 -8.16 10.72
C VAL A 20 -6.12 -9.24 10.49
N PRO A 21 -7.41 -8.88 10.30
CA PRO A 21 -8.45 -9.84 9.98
C PRO A 21 -8.06 -10.72 8.78
N ALA A 22 -8.30 -12.03 8.88
CA ALA A 22 -7.90 -12.97 7.84
C ALA A 22 -8.53 -12.65 6.47
N GLU A 23 -9.77 -12.13 6.47
CA GLU A 23 -10.44 -11.66 5.27
C GLU A 23 -9.73 -10.48 4.60
N LEU A 24 -9.17 -9.55 5.39
CA LEU A 24 -8.45 -8.39 4.88
C LEU A 24 -7.10 -8.83 4.31
N VAL A 25 -6.40 -9.75 5.00
CA VAL A 25 -5.18 -10.38 4.46
C VAL A 25 -5.50 -11.04 3.11
N ALA A 26 -6.56 -11.86 3.05
CA ALA A 26 -6.95 -12.54 1.81
C ALA A 26 -7.33 -11.56 0.69
N ALA A 27 -8.01 -10.46 1.01
CA ALA A 27 -8.35 -9.41 0.06
C ALA A 27 -7.11 -8.67 -0.46
N ILE A 28 -6.13 -8.40 0.40
CA ILE A 28 -4.85 -7.80 0.01
C ILE A 28 -4.10 -8.75 -0.92
N THR A 29 -3.88 -10.01 -0.53
CA THR A 29 -3.14 -11.00 -1.35
C THR A 29 -3.84 -11.31 -2.69
N ARG A 30 -5.16 -11.16 -2.77
CA ARG A 30 -5.92 -11.30 -4.03
C ARG A 30 -6.00 -10.02 -4.85
N SER A 31 -5.37 -8.93 -4.40
CA SER A 31 -5.41 -7.66 -5.10
C SER A 31 -4.69 -7.76 -6.44
N ARG A 32 -5.35 -7.22 -7.47
CA ARG A 32 -4.72 -7.08 -8.78
C ARG A 32 -3.99 -5.75 -8.84
N ILE A 33 -2.67 -5.82 -8.97
CA ILE A 33 -1.81 -4.64 -9.14
C ILE A 33 -1.44 -4.50 -10.61
N ARG A 34 -1.67 -3.32 -11.16
CA ARG A 34 -1.33 -2.95 -12.55
C ARG A 34 -0.44 -1.73 -12.56
N VAL A 35 0.66 -1.82 -13.29
CA VAL A 35 1.55 -0.68 -13.56
C VAL A 35 1.20 -0.16 -14.95
N SER A 36 0.91 1.14 -15.04
CA SER A 36 0.66 1.80 -16.33
C SER A 36 1.94 1.81 -17.16
N PRO A 37 1.85 1.60 -18.49
CA PRO A 37 3.00 1.77 -19.39
C PRO A 37 3.39 3.24 -19.59
N ARG A 38 2.53 4.18 -19.15
CA ARG A 38 2.78 5.62 -19.22
C ARG A 38 2.98 6.17 -17.81
N PRO A 39 4.00 7.01 -17.58
CA PRO A 39 4.14 7.75 -16.34
C PRO A 39 3.05 8.82 -16.22
N ASP A 40 2.91 9.39 -15.03
CA ASP A 40 2.11 10.60 -14.84
C ASP A 40 2.82 11.86 -15.34
N GLY A 41 2.20 13.03 -15.15
CA GLY A 41 2.74 14.32 -15.59
C GLY A 41 4.04 14.74 -14.88
N GLU A 42 4.41 14.08 -13.79
CA GLU A 42 5.65 14.32 -13.04
C GLU A 42 6.72 13.26 -13.35
N GLY A 43 6.43 12.30 -14.24
CA GLY A 43 7.35 11.23 -14.60
C GLY A 43 7.28 10.01 -13.67
N ASN A 44 6.37 9.96 -12.71
CA ASN A 44 6.23 8.85 -11.77
C ASN A 44 5.41 7.69 -12.35
N LEU A 45 5.69 6.47 -11.92
CA LEU A 45 4.89 5.30 -12.31
C LEU A 45 3.46 5.42 -11.76
N ILE A 46 2.48 5.14 -12.62
CA ILE A 46 1.09 5.04 -12.20
C ILE A 46 0.80 3.59 -11.84
N VAL A 47 0.56 3.33 -10.55
CA VAL A 47 0.19 2.01 -10.04
C VAL A 47 -1.27 2.00 -9.64
N SER A 48 -2.05 1.10 -10.22
CA SER A 48 -3.46 0.88 -9.90
C SER A 48 -3.63 -0.42 -9.12
N VAL A 49 -4.31 -0.35 -7.98
CA VAL A 49 -4.66 -1.48 -7.13
C VAL A 49 -6.15 -1.76 -7.31
N SER A 50 -6.52 -3.02 -7.50
CA SER A 50 -7.91 -3.48 -7.47
C SER A 50 -8.05 -4.61 -6.47
N SER A 51 -8.63 -4.31 -5.31
CA SER A 51 -8.85 -5.23 -4.21
C SER A 51 -10.34 -5.61 -4.11
N PRO A 52 -10.68 -6.87 -3.77
CA PRO A 52 -12.07 -7.27 -3.58
C PRO A 52 -12.82 -6.46 -2.52
N ILE A 53 -12.13 -6.01 -1.46
CA ILE A 53 -12.76 -5.29 -0.35
C ILE A 53 -12.42 -3.79 -0.37
N LEU A 54 -11.16 -3.44 -0.67
CA LEU A 54 -10.73 -2.04 -0.66
C LEU A 54 -11.12 -1.27 -1.95
N GLY A 55 -11.74 -1.96 -2.90
CA GLY A 55 -12.12 -1.42 -4.19
C GLY A 55 -10.93 -1.17 -5.12
N ALA A 56 -11.14 -0.31 -6.11
CA ALA A 56 -10.09 0.09 -7.05
C ALA A 56 -9.60 1.51 -6.75
N PHE A 57 -8.29 1.69 -6.71
CA PHE A 57 -7.66 2.98 -6.43
C PHE A 57 -6.25 3.07 -7.00
N ARG A 58 -5.74 4.29 -7.13
CA ARG A 58 -4.34 4.56 -7.47
C ARG A 58 -3.51 4.45 -6.20
N TRP A 59 -2.44 3.66 -6.24
CA TRP A 59 -1.45 3.61 -5.17
C TRP A 59 -0.69 4.93 -5.08
N ARG A 60 -0.64 5.51 -3.88
CA ARG A 60 0.06 6.77 -3.58
C ARG A 60 1.07 6.67 -2.43
N GLY A 61 1.28 5.46 -1.92
CA GLY A 61 2.12 5.22 -0.75
C GLY A 61 1.37 4.54 0.38
N ILE A 62 2.11 4.23 1.43
CA ILE A 62 1.62 3.47 2.58
C ILE A 62 0.59 4.26 3.40
N GLU A 63 0.71 5.59 3.47
CA GLU A 63 -0.20 6.44 4.22
C GLU A 63 -1.61 6.45 3.60
N ASP A 64 -1.71 6.66 2.28
CA ASP A 64 -3.00 6.61 1.54
C ASP A 64 -3.65 5.21 1.65
N ALA A 65 -2.82 4.15 1.67
CA ALA A 65 -3.29 2.80 1.89
C ALA A 65 -3.84 2.60 3.31
N ALA A 66 -3.13 3.09 4.34
CA ALA A 66 -3.58 3.02 5.72
C ALA A 66 -4.88 3.80 5.95
N GLU A 67 -5.00 5.00 5.38
CA GLU A 67 -6.23 5.81 5.44
C GLU A 67 -7.41 5.06 4.81
N ARG A 68 -7.20 4.44 3.65
CA ARG A 68 -8.24 3.66 2.96
C ARG A 68 -8.66 2.42 3.74
N ILE A 69 -7.69 1.72 4.35
CA ILE A 69 -7.96 0.56 5.20
C ILE A 69 -8.74 0.98 6.44
N ALA A 70 -8.33 2.07 7.11
CA ALA A 70 -9.05 2.61 8.27
C ALA A 70 -10.47 3.06 7.92
N ALA A 71 -10.68 3.66 6.74
CA ALA A 71 -12.01 4.04 6.28
C ALA A 71 -12.91 2.83 6.00
N THR A 72 -12.34 1.73 5.49
CA THR A 72 -13.09 0.49 5.18
C THR A 72 -13.33 -0.36 6.42
N TYR A 73 -12.39 -0.34 7.36
CA TYR A 73 -12.40 -1.06 8.62
C TYR A 73 -12.22 -0.10 9.81
N PRO A 74 -13.26 0.69 10.16
CA PRO A 74 -13.15 1.74 11.19
C PRO A 74 -12.87 1.19 12.60
N ASP A 75 -13.26 -0.06 12.85
CA ASP A 75 -13.01 -0.75 14.13
C ASP A 75 -11.60 -1.35 14.23
N LEU A 76 -10.81 -1.28 13.14
CA LEU A 76 -9.45 -1.81 13.12
C LEU A 76 -8.51 -0.88 13.91
N GLY A 77 -7.82 -1.45 14.90
CA GLY A 77 -6.82 -0.71 15.66
C GLY A 77 -5.66 -0.23 14.78
N ARG A 78 -5.07 0.92 15.13
CA ARG A 78 -4.02 1.57 14.34
C ARG A 78 -2.87 0.64 13.96
N ALA A 79 -2.36 -0.17 14.90
CA ALA A 79 -1.26 -1.07 14.63
C ALA A 79 -1.62 -2.19 13.63
N ALA A 80 -2.87 -2.67 13.63
CA ALA A 80 -3.35 -3.63 12.63
C ALA A 80 -3.57 -2.95 11.25
N THR A 81 -4.06 -1.71 11.23
CA THR A 81 -4.15 -0.90 10.00
C THR A 81 -2.79 -0.68 9.37
N ASP A 82 -1.80 -0.24 10.15
CA ASP A 82 -0.43 -0.01 9.69
C ASP A 82 0.19 -1.32 9.15
N ARG A 83 -0.06 -2.44 9.82
CA ARG A 83 0.39 -3.76 9.36
C ARG A 83 -0.27 -4.18 8.06
N ALA A 84 -1.57 -3.97 7.90
CA ALA A 84 -2.29 -4.25 6.66
C ALA A 84 -1.79 -3.38 5.50
N ALA A 85 -1.51 -2.10 5.76
CA ALA A 85 -0.94 -1.20 4.77
C ALA A 85 0.45 -1.66 4.30
N ARG A 86 1.32 -2.13 5.22
CA ARG A 86 2.62 -2.74 4.88
C ARG A 86 2.48 -4.02 4.07
N LEU A 87 1.48 -4.85 4.34
CA LEU A 87 1.21 -6.04 3.53
C LEU A 87 0.84 -5.65 2.09
N LEU A 88 0.00 -4.63 1.92
CA LEU A 88 -0.34 -4.14 0.60
C LEU A 88 0.86 -3.50 -0.12
N GLU A 89 1.70 -2.75 0.60
CA GLU A 89 2.95 -2.20 0.08
C GLU A 89 3.88 -3.30 -0.45
N ALA A 90 4.03 -4.39 0.30
CA ALA A 90 4.84 -5.53 -0.13
C ALA A 90 4.32 -6.15 -1.44
N GLU A 91 3.00 -6.40 -1.55
CA GLU A 91 2.38 -6.91 -2.77
C GLU A 91 2.60 -5.96 -3.96
N VAL A 92 2.45 -4.65 -3.73
CA VAL A 92 2.70 -3.61 -4.75
C VAL A 92 4.18 -3.62 -5.19
N GLY A 93 5.11 -3.67 -4.24
CA GLY A 93 6.54 -3.73 -4.48
C GLY A 93 6.95 -4.93 -5.30
N ASP A 94 6.49 -6.13 -4.93
CA ASP A 94 6.75 -7.37 -5.67
C ASP A 94 6.26 -7.28 -7.11
N ARG A 95 5.06 -6.72 -7.32
CA ARG A 95 4.52 -6.56 -8.67
C ARG A 95 5.26 -5.51 -9.49
N LEU A 96 5.71 -4.41 -8.86
CA LEU A 96 6.53 -3.38 -9.49
C LEU A 96 7.87 -3.95 -9.96
N ILE A 97 8.55 -4.71 -9.12
CA ILE A 97 9.81 -5.39 -9.48
C ILE A 97 9.59 -6.28 -10.70
N ILE A 98 8.55 -7.11 -10.70
CA ILE A 98 8.24 -7.98 -11.85
C ILE A 98 7.94 -7.15 -13.11
N ALA A 99 7.26 -6.01 -12.99
CA ALA A 99 6.95 -5.15 -14.13
C ALA A 99 8.23 -4.53 -14.72
N ILE A 100 9.11 -4.01 -13.87
CA ILE A 100 10.39 -3.41 -14.28
C ILE A 100 11.28 -4.46 -14.97
N LEU A 101 11.39 -5.66 -14.41
CA LEU A 101 12.20 -6.74 -15.00
C LEU A 101 11.65 -7.27 -16.34
N ARG A 102 10.37 -7.04 -16.64
CA ARG A 102 9.71 -7.49 -17.87
C ARG A 102 9.75 -6.47 -19.00
N GLU A 103 10.13 -5.22 -18.74
CA GLU A 103 10.31 -4.26 -19.83
C GLU A 103 11.48 -4.73 -20.72
N PRO A 104 11.24 -5.03 -22.01
CA PRO A 104 12.35 -5.29 -22.92
C PRO A 104 13.24 -4.05 -22.95
N PRO A 105 14.57 -4.21 -23.04
CA PRO A 105 15.45 -3.06 -23.19
C PRO A 105 14.94 -2.21 -24.35
N ARG A 106 14.80 -0.90 -24.13
CA ARG A 106 14.39 0.05 -25.17
C ARG A 106 15.37 -0.10 -26.34
N SER A 107 15.00 -0.84 -27.38
CA SER A 107 15.80 -0.99 -28.59
C SER A 107 15.42 0.14 -29.54
N TRP A 108 16.28 1.15 -29.59
CA TRP A 108 16.26 2.27 -30.54
C TRP A 108 17.09 1.95 -31.79
N VAL A 109 17.54 0.69 -31.92
CA VAL A 109 18.30 0.21 -33.06
C VAL A 109 17.31 -0.16 -34.17
N TRP A 110 17.24 0.71 -35.17
CA TRP A 110 16.76 0.33 -36.49
C TRP A 110 17.91 -0.42 -37.17
N ASP A 111 17.81 -1.75 -37.26
CA ASP A 111 18.68 -2.52 -38.14
C ASP A 111 18.14 -2.37 -39.59
N PHE A 112 18.94 -1.74 -40.45
CA PHE A 112 18.76 -1.70 -41.90
C PHE A 112 19.72 -2.71 -42.55
#